data_AF-A0A813EUQ9-F1
#
_entry.id   AF-A0A813EUQ9-F1
#
_cell.length_a   1.000
_cell.length_b   1.000
_cell.length_c   1.000
_cell.angle_alpha   90.00
_cell.angle_beta   90.00
_cell.angle_gamma   90.00
#
_symmetry.space_group_name_H-M   'P 1'
#
loop_
_entity.id
_entity.type
_entity.pdbx_description
1 polymer ?
#
loop_
_entity_poly.entity_id
_entity_poly.type
_entity_poly.pdbx_seq_one_letter_code
_entity_poly.pdbx_strand_id
1 'polypeptide(L)'
;EASVEVWKAHTRLQRHVARFLAKPTPAIPGLLLRYQGEVNNNNNNNNSNNTNNDNDDNDDNNNTNNDNDNNSNNGELIGCATQRLLRLAVHVGAWVALLPAERVAAAISEQLSPAKLLAGMLHLLLAENVRITDWLEGVLHLVALRLDEVFRDPGLNKRVQWVELRQSMPQSTWRKLRNDVQLYQQLQQQQRQQQQQHQQQQQQQQPQQLYLLTASQQQQQQWNPQGS
;
A
#
# COMPACT_ATOMS: atom_id res chain seq x y z
N GLU A 1 14.19 13.73 13.46
CA GLU A 1 13.93 12.99 12.21
C GLU A 1 13.89 11.47 12.50
N ALA A 2 12.88 11.04 13.25
CA ALA A 2 12.72 9.62 13.56
C ALA A 2 11.70 8.98 12.61
N SER A 3 12.01 7.76 12.14
CA SER A 3 11.05 6.76 11.66
C SER A 3 10.69 6.70 10.17
N VAL A 4 11.64 6.88 9.24
CA VAL A 4 11.46 6.40 7.84
C VAL A 4 12.07 4.99 7.64
N GLU A 5 12.90 4.52 8.57
CA GLU A 5 13.64 3.25 8.42
C GLU A 5 13.12 2.08 9.27
N VAL A 6 12.00 2.21 9.97
CA VAL A 6 11.48 1.13 10.86
C VAL A 6 11.25 -0.18 10.10
N TRP A 7 10.88 -0.09 8.82
CA TRP A 7 10.71 -1.27 7.98
C TRP A 7 12.05 -2.01 7.72
N LYS A 8 13.19 -1.30 7.74
CA LYS A 8 14.52 -1.91 7.52
C LYS A 8 14.90 -2.86 8.66
N ALA A 9 14.44 -2.59 9.88
CA ALA A 9 14.70 -3.42 11.05
C ALA A 9 13.84 -4.72 11.08
N HIS A 10 12.80 -4.82 10.23
CA HIS A 10 11.87 -5.94 10.29
C HIS A 10 12.40 -7.19 9.55
N THR A 11 12.98 -8.13 10.29
CA THR A 11 13.71 -9.30 9.75
C THR A 11 12.89 -10.18 8.81
N ARG A 12 11.58 -10.31 9.06
CA ARG A 12 10.67 -11.09 8.20
C ARG A 12 10.46 -10.42 6.83
N LEU A 13 10.46 -9.10 6.80
CA LEU A 13 10.32 -8.29 5.58
C LEU A 13 11.61 -8.37 4.76
N GLN A 14 12.76 -8.20 5.42
CA GLN A 14 14.09 -8.36 4.82
C GLN A 14 14.28 -9.75 4.17
N ARG A 15 13.86 -10.82 4.86
CA ARG A 15 13.95 -12.19 4.32
C ARG A 15 13.07 -12.39 3.08
N HIS A 16 11.90 -11.75 3.03
CA HIS A 16 11.04 -11.80 1.85
C HIS A 16 11.66 -11.06 0.66
N VAL A 17 12.17 -9.85 0.89
CA VAL A 17 12.88 -9.05 -0.13
C VAL A 17 14.10 -9.80 -0.65
N ALA A 18 14.93 -10.37 0.22
CA ALA A 18 16.12 -11.12 -0.18
C ALA A 18 15.81 -12.39 -0.97
N ARG A 19 14.83 -13.20 -0.54
CA ARG A 19 14.37 -14.38 -1.30
C ARG A 19 13.78 -14.01 -2.64
N PHE A 20 13.15 -12.85 -2.73
CA PHE A 20 12.59 -12.37 -3.97
C PHE A 20 13.70 -11.93 -4.95
N LEU A 21 14.64 -11.08 -4.49
CA LEU A 21 15.79 -10.63 -5.29
C LEU A 21 16.71 -11.78 -5.74
N ALA A 22 16.78 -12.86 -4.95
CA ALA A 22 17.59 -14.04 -5.27
C ALA A 22 16.94 -14.99 -6.28
N LYS A 23 15.64 -14.84 -6.60
CA LYS A 23 14.98 -15.66 -7.61
C LYS A 23 15.06 -14.95 -8.97
N PRO A 24 15.69 -15.54 -10.00
CA PRO A 24 15.60 -15.01 -11.34
C PRO A 24 14.12 -15.00 -11.73
N THR A 25 13.58 -13.79 -11.91
CA THR A 25 12.15 -13.56 -12.13
C THR A 25 11.73 -14.28 -13.41
N PRO A 26 10.80 -15.26 -13.36
CA PRO A 26 10.28 -15.84 -14.59
C PRO A 26 9.52 -14.73 -15.35
N ALA A 27 10.00 -14.43 -16.55
CA ALA A 27 9.48 -13.51 -17.55
C ALA A 27 8.15 -12.80 -17.22
N ILE A 28 8.19 -11.77 -16.36
CA ILE A 28 7.11 -10.79 -16.18
C ILE A 28 6.72 -10.12 -17.52
N PRO A 29 7.62 -9.89 -18.50
CA PRO A 29 7.23 -9.41 -19.82
C PRO A 29 6.18 -10.31 -20.50
N GLY A 30 6.24 -11.63 -20.31
CA GLY A 30 5.32 -12.58 -20.94
C GLY A 30 3.89 -12.50 -20.39
N LEU A 31 3.71 -12.14 -19.10
CA LEU A 31 2.38 -11.95 -18.51
C LEU A 31 1.74 -10.62 -18.95
N LEU A 32 2.53 -9.56 -19.06
CA LEU A 32 2.09 -8.25 -19.56
C LEU A 32 1.76 -8.30 -21.05
N LEU A 33 2.60 -8.97 -21.86
CA LEU A 33 2.35 -9.20 -23.29
C LEU A 33 1.14 -10.10 -23.53
N ARG A 34 0.92 -11.15 -22.71
CA ARG A 34 -0.29 -11.98 -22.80
C ARG A 34 -1.55 -11.19 -22.46
N TYR A 35 -1.53 -10.39 -21.39
CA TYR A 35 -2.68 -9.57 -21.04
C TYR A 35 -2.98 -8.48 -22.07
N GLN A 36 -1.95 -7.83 -22.65
CA GLN A 36 -2.16 -6.87 -23.74
C GLN A 36 -2.66 -7.55 -25.04
N GLY A 37 -2.24 -8.78 -25.31
CA GLY A 37 -2.70 -9.54 -26.49
C GLY A 37 -4.12 -10.11 -26.35
N GLU A 38 -4.52 -10.54 -25.16
CA GLU A 38 -5.85 -11.12 -24.89
C GLU A 38 -6.96 -10.06 -24.91
N VAL A 39 -6.68 -8.82 -24.47
CA VAL A 39 -7.65 -7.71 -24.51
C VAL A 39 -7.97 -7.27 -25.95
N ASN A 40 -7.04 -7.44 -26.90
CA ASN A 40 -7.26 -7.07 -28.31
C ASN A 40 -7.95 -8.17 -29.14
N ASN A 41 -8.05 -9.41 -28.67
CA ASN A 41 -8.59 -10.54 -29.45
C ASN A 41 -10.05 -10.89 -29.15
N ASN A 42 -10.69 -10.27 -28.17
CA ASN A 42 -12.07 -10.60 -27.77
C ASN A 42 -13.16 -9.90 -28.59
N ASN A 43 -12.83 -9.14 -29.64
CA ASN A 43 -13.81 -8.37 -30.42
C ASN A 43 -14.19 -9.00 -31.77
N ASN A 44 -13.84 -10.26 -32.04
CA ASN A 44 -14.13 -10.87 -33.34
C ASN A 44 -14.50 -12.36 -33.23
N ASN A 45 -15.58 -12.66 -32.51
CA ASN A 45 -16.27 -13.93 -32.75
C ASN A 45 -17.75 -13.86 -32.37
N ASN A 46 -18.56 -13.25 -33.24
CA ASN A 46 -19.98 -13.59 -33.28
C ASN A 46 -20.60 -13.19 -34.62
N ASN A 47 -20.38 -13.99 -35.69
CA ASN A 47 -21.41 -14.21 -36.71
C ASN A 47 -21.00 -15.32 -37.71
N SER A 48 -21.18 -16.58 -37.32
CA SER A 48 -21.47 -17.63 -38.29
C SER A 48 -22.08 -18.81 -37.56
N ASN A 49 -23.40 -18.94 -37.70
CA ASN A 49 -23.98 -20.24 -37.98
C ASN A 49 -25.27 -20.02 -38.78
N ASN A 50 -25.06 -20.05 -40.10
CA ASN A 50 -26.04 -20.48 -41.07
C ASN A 50 -26.16 -22.00 -40.95
N THR A 51 -27.37 -22.54 -40.80
CA THR A 51 -27.66 -23.93 -41.15
C THR A 51 -29.15 -24.08 -41.42
N ASN A 52 -29.43 -24.80 -42.50
CA ASN A 52 -30.70 -24.91 -43.17
C ASN A 52 -31.75 -25.63 -42.31
N ASN A 53 -32.98 -25.13 -42.38
CA ASN A 53 -34.18 -25.88 -42.06
C ASN A 53 -34.44 -26.86 -43.20
N ASP A 54 -34.21 -28.14 -42.95
CA ASP A 54 -34.92 -29.21 -43.65
C ASP A 54 -35.86 -29.86 -42.64
N ASN A 55 -37.15 -29.86 -42.99
CA ASN A 55 -38.21 -30.57 -42.30
C ASN A 55 -38.01 -32.07 -42.47
N ASP A 56 -38.19 -32.85 -41.40
CA ASP A 56 -38.86 -34.15 -41.51
C ASP A 56 -39.44 -34.56 -40.15
N ASP A 57 -40.71 -34.94 -40.20
CA ASP A 57 -41.49 -35.54 -39.13
C ASP A 57 -40.87 -36.88 -38.70
N ASN A 58 -40.68 -37.08 -37.39
CA ASN A 58 -41.03 -38.36 -36.78
C ASN A 58 -41.07 -38.30 -35.26
N ASP A 59 -42.17 -38.80 -34.72
CA ASP A 59 -42.39 -39.21 -33.35
C ASP A 59 -41.35 -40.26 -32.91
N ASP A 60 -40.76 -40.07 -31.72
CA ASP A 60 -40.80 -41.04 -30.62
C ASP A 60 -39.78 -40.69 -29.53
N ASN A 61 -40.30 -40.11 -28.44
CA ASN A 61 -40.16 -40.60 -27.07
C ASN A 61 -38.83 -41.30 -26.68
N ASN A 62 -37.88 -40.55 -26.10
CA ASN A 62 -37.19 -41.05 -24.92
C ASN A 62 -36.72 -39.92 -24.00
N ASN A 63 -37.30 -39.93 -22.80
CA ASN A 63 -37.00 -39.06 -21.68
C ASN A 63 -35.64 -39.44 -21.07
N THR A 64 -34.56 -38.89 -21.61
CA THR A 64 -33.29 -38.77 -20.88
C THR A 64 -33.18 -37.34 -20.35
N ASN A 65 -33.37 -37.19 -19.04
CA ASN A 65 -32.85 -36.07 -18.25
C ASN A 65 -31.36 -35.93 -18.55
N ASN A 66 -31.04 -35.11 -19.54
CA ASN A 66 -29.68 -34.70 -19.84
C ASN A 66 -29.53 -33.36 -19.14
N ASP A 67 -29.12 -33.42 -17.87
CA ASP A 67 -28.66 -32.28 -17.10
C ASP A 67 -27.45 -31.70 -17.85
N ASN A 68 -27.74 -30.81 -18.79
CA ASN A 68 -26.77 -30.19 -19.66
C ASN A 68 -26.09 -29.05 -18.88
N ASP A 69 -25.28 -29.43 -17.88
CA ASP A 69 -24.43 -28.57 -17.05
C ASP A 69 -23.20 -28.05 -17.84
N ASN A 70 -23.42 -27.63 -19.09
CA ASN A 70 -22.34 -27.25 -20.01
C ASN A 70 -22.02 -25.74 -20.03
N ASN A 71 -22.42 -24.96 -19.01
CA ASN A 71 -22.36 -23.49 -19.11
C ASN A 71 -21.75 -22.72 -17.92
N SER A 72 -20.71 -23.21 -17.24
CA SER A 72 -20.05 -22.37 -16.21
C SER A 72 -18.55 -22.51 -16.00
N ASN A 73 -17.77 -22.95 -16.99
CA ASN A 73 -16.30 -23.00 -16.83
C ASN A 73 -15.60 -21.65 -17.07
N ASN A 74 -16.29 -20.64 -17.62
CA ASN A 74 -15.67 -19.33 -17.91
C ASN A 74 -15.60 -18.41 -16.68
N GLY A 75 -16.49 -18.57 -15.69
CA GLY A 75 -16.50 -17.73 -14.48
C GLY A 75 -15.34 -18.03 -13.53
N GLU A 76 -14.92 -19.28 -13.44
CA GLU A 76 -13.85 -19.71 -12.54
C GLU A 76 -12.45 -19.28 -13.02
N LEU A 77 -12.25 -19.26 -14.35
CA LEU A 77 -10.98 -18.86 -14.95
C LEU A 77 -10.70 -17.36 -14.78
N ILE A 78 -11.73 -16.51 -14.91
CA ILE A 78 -11.64 -15.05 -14.72
C ILE A 78 -11.29 -14.74 -13.26
N GLY A 79 -11.92 -15.43 -12.30
CA GLY A 79 -11.62 -15.28 -10.87
C GLY A 79 -10.15 -15.56 -10.54
N CYS A 80 -9.57 -16.60 -11.14
CA CYS A 80 -8.16 -16.95 -10.93
C CYS A 80 -7.19 -15.88 -11.46
N ALA A 81 -7.49 -15.29 -12.62
CA ALA A 81 -6.63 -14.28 -13.25
C ALA A 81 -6.65 -12.97 -12.45
N THR A 82 -7.83 -12.51 -12.03
CA THR A 82 -7.99 -11.33 -11.17
C THR A 82 -7.29 -11.50 -9.81
N GLN A 83 -7.41 -12.68 -9.18
CA GLN A 83 -6.69 -12.96 -7.93
C GLN A 83 -5.17 -12.91 -8.11
N ARG A 84 -4.66 -13.40 -9.24
CA ARG A 84 -3.24 -13.31 -9.57
C ARG A 84 -2.79 -11.86 -9.74
N LEU A 85 -3.58 -11.04 -10.45
CA LEU A 85 -3.31 -9.61 -10.63
C LEU A 85 -3.27 -8.86 -9.30
N LEU A 86 -4.24 -9.11 -8.40
CA LEU A 86 -4.25 -8.53 -7.06
C LEU A 86 -3.00 -8.90 -6.25
N ARG A 87 -2.60 -10.18 -6.25
CA ARG A 87 -1.38 -10.63 -5.55
C ARG A 87 -0.12 -9.97 -6.12
N LEU A 88 -0.02 -9.83 -7.44
CA LEU A 88 1.09 -9.14 -8.10
C LEU A 88 1.11 -7.66 -7.75
N ALA A 89 -0.03 -6.97 -7.78
CA ALA A 89 -0.14 -5.56 -7.42
C ALA A 89 0.30 -5.30 -5.97
N VAL A 90 -0.12 -6.16 -5.03
CA VAL A 90 0.33 -6.11 -3.63
C VAL A 90 1.85 -6.26 -3.55
N HIS A 91 2.42 -7.22 -4.28
CA HIS A 91 3.85 -7.53 -4.21
C HIS A 91 4.71 -6.42 -4.82
N VAL A 92 4.35 -5.92 -6.01
CA VAL A 92 5.02 -4.80 -6.67
C VAL A 92 4.84 -3.52 -5.85
N GLY A 93 3.64 -3.28 -5.31
CA GLY A 93 3.35 -2.17 -4.41
C GLY A 93 4.24 -2.18 -3.18
N ALA A 94 4.47 -3.35 -2.57
CA ALA A 94 5.39 -3.47 -1.45
C ALA A 94 6.82 -3.09 -1.83
N TRP A 95 7.31 -3.41 -3.03
CA TRP A 95 8.63 -2.96 -3.47
C TRP A 95 8.69 -1.46 -3.68
N VAL A 96 7.67 -0.90 -4.32
CA VAL A 96 7.60 0.55 -4.56
C VAL A 96 7.61 1.31 -3.25
N ALA A 97 6.88 0.82 -2.24
CA ALA A 97 6.81 1.42 -0.91
C ALA A 97 8.11 1.28 -0.11
N LEU A 98 8.76 0.11 -0.16
CA LEU A 98 9.86 -0.22 0.73
C LEU A 98 11.24 0.06 0.13
N LEU A 99 11.44 -0.05 -1.17
CA LEU A 99 12.77 0.15 -1.73
C LEU A 99 13.15 1.64 -1.77
N PRO A 100 14.45 1.96 -1.62
CA PRO A 100 14.96 3.32 -1.84
C PRO A 100 14.52 3.83 -3.22
N ALA A 101 14.16 5.11 -3.33
CA ALA A 101 13.51 5.65 -4.52
C ALA A 101 14.48 5.66 -5.70
N GLU A 102 15.77 5.84 -5.42
CA GLU A 102 16.88 5.72 -6.34
C GLU A 102 16.97 4.30 -6.88
N ARG A 103 16.76 3.30 -6.03
CA ARG A 103 16.73 1.89 -6.45
C ARG A 103 15.48 1.56 -7.22
N VAL A 104 14.29 2.04 -6.85
CA VAL A 104 13.08 1.83 -7.65
C VAL A 104 13.21 2.49 -9.02
N ALA A 105 13.91 3.62 -9.08
CA ALA A 105 14.08 4.37 -10.31
C ALA A 105 15.29 3.93 -11.16
N ALA A 106 16.22 3.17 -10.59
CA ALA A 106 17.32 2.53 -11.30
C ALA A 106 17.06 1.04 -11.59
N ALA A 107 16.18 0.39 -10.82
CA ALA A 107 15.82 -1.00 -10.99
C ALA A 107 14.90 -1.12 -12.19
N ILE A 108 15.40 -1.91 -13.15
CA ILE A 108 14.75 -2.28 -14.39
C ILE A 108 14.89 -1.14 -15.42
N SER A 109 15.24 -1.52 -16.64
CA SER A 109 15.46 -0.63 -17.79
C SER A 109 14.39 0.46 -17.91
N GLU A 110 14.65 1.54 -18.64
CA GLU A 110 13.71 2.67 -18.87
C GLU A 110 12.27 2.23 -19.22
N GLN A 111 12.11 1.01 -19.73
CA GLN A 111 10.86 0.42 -20.16
C GLN A 111 10.02 -0.25 -19.05
N LEU A 112 10.57 -0.69 -17.91
CA LEU A 112 9.83 -1.54 -16.96
C LEU A 112 10.06 -1.22 -15.47
N SER A 113 10.01 0.06 -15.09
CA SER A 113 10.13 0.42 -13.67
C SER A 113 8.99 -0.15 -12.82
N PRO A 114 9.25 -0.56 -11.55
CA PRO A 114 8.21 -1.09 -10.67
C PRO A 114 7.03 -0.13 -10.44
N ALA A 115 7.29 1.18 -10.48
CA ALA A 115 6.26 2.21 -10.36
C ALA A 115 5.32 2.21 -11.57
N LYS A 116 5.84 2.12 -12.81
CA LYS A 116 5.03 1.98 -14.02
C LYS A 116 4.26 0.67 -14.05
N LEU A 117 4.91 -0.42 -13.63
CA LEU A 117 4.26 -1.73 -13.55
C LEU A 117 3.05 -1.70 -12.61
N LEU A 118 3.21 -1.10 -11.44
CA LEU A 118 2.11 -0.92 -10.48
C LEU A 118 1.01 -0.02 -11.05
N ALA A 119 1.38 1.09 -11.68
CA ALA A 119 0.43 2.00 -12.33
C ALA A 119 -0.46 1.26 -13.33
N GLY A 120 0.14 0.46 -14.22
CA GLY A 120 -0.58 -0.37 -15.18
C GLY A 120 -1.49 -1.41 -14.52
N MET A 121 -1.02 -2.10 -13.48
CA MET A 121 -1.86 -3.06 -12.73
C MET A 121 -3.06 -2.40 -12.07
N LEU A 122 -2.89 -1.20 -11.51
CA LEU A 122 -3.98 -0.44 -10.90
C LEU A 122 -5.00 0.03 -11.94
N HIS A 123 -4.55 0.49 -13.10
CA HIS A 123 -5.46 0.83 -14.20
C HIS A 123 -6.32 -0.36 -14.63
N LEU A 124 -5.73 -1.55 -14.77
CA LEU A 124 -6.47 -2.77 -15.10
C LEU A 124 -7.49 -3.13 -14.02
N LEU A 125 -7.07 -3.14 -12.76
CA LEU A 125 -7.98 -3.43 -11.63
C LEU A 125 -9.15 -2.45 -11.55
N LEU A 126 -8.90 -1.16 -11.78
CA LEU A 126 -9.94 -0.12 -11.76
C LEU A 126 -10.86 -0.19 -12.98
N ALA A 127 -10.32 -0.48 -14.18
CA ALA A 127 -11.12 -0.64 -15.40
C ALA A 127 -12.07 -1.84 -15.30
N GLU A 128 -11.62 -2.93 -14.69
CA GLU A 128 -12.43 -4.14 -14.45
C GLU A 128 -13.37 -4.03 -13.23
N ASN A 129 -13.45 -2.85 -12.57
CA ASN A 129 -14.22 -2.65 -11.33
C ASN A 129 -13.88 -3.67 -10.22
N VAL A 130 -12.63 -4.13 -10.16
CA VAL A 130 -12.19 -5.10 -9.16
C VAL A 130 -12.14 -4.43 -7.79
N ARG A 131 -12.82 -5.04 -6.82
CA ARG A 131 -12.78 -4.58 -5.43
C ARG A 131 -11.35 -4.65 -4.89
N ILE A 132 -10.81 -3.50 -4.48
CA ILE A 132 -9.53 -3.40 -3.80
C ILE A 132 -9.66 -4.12 -2.44
N THR A 133 -8.76 -5.07 -2.20
CA THR A 133 -8.70 -5.81 -0.92
C THR A 133 -8.04 -4.96 0.16
N ASP A 134 -8.35 -5.22 1.43
CA ASP A 134 -7.75 -4.50 2.58
C ASP A 134 -6.21 -4.56 2.56
N TRP A 135 -5.64 -5.68 2.09
CA TRP A 135 -4.20 -5.85 1.91
C TRP A 135 -3.63 -4.90 0.86
N LEU A 136 -4.28 -4.82 -0.31
CA LEU A 136 -3.85 -3.89 -1.35
C LEU A 136 -4.04 -2.46 -0.87
N GLU A 137 -5.15 -2.13 -0.20
CA GLU A 137 -5.38 -0.79 0.36
C GLU A 137 -4.25 -0.38 1.33
N GLY A 138 -3.86 -1.27 2.25
CA GLY A 138 -2.74 -1.01 3.16
C GLY A 138 -1.41 -0.78 2.44
N VAL A 139 -1.13 -1.56 1.39
CA VAL A 139 0.08 -1.35 0.56
C VAL A 139 0.01 -0.05 -0.22
N LEU A 140 -1.14 0.28 -0.81
CA LEU A 140 -1.34 1.54 -1.53
C LEU A 140 -1.20 2.74 -0.59
N HIS A 141 -1.61 2.63 0.66
CA HIS A 141 -1.35 3.66 1.66
C HIS A 141 0.16 3.89 1.89
N LEU A 142 0.95 2.82 2.00
CA LEU A 142 2.41 2.92 2.11
C LEU A 142 3.05 3.51 0.84
N VAL A 143 2.56 3.12 -0.34
CA VAL A 143 2.99 3.70 -1.62
C VAL A 143 2.66 5.19 -1.67
N ALA A 144 1.50 5.61 -1.18
CA ALA A 144 1.09 7.00 -1.16
C ALA A 144 1.97 7.85 -0.23
N LEU A 145 2.32 7.33 0.96
CA LEU A 145 3.33 7.93 1.85
C LEU A 145 4.68 8.08 1.13
N ARG A 146 5.12 7.02 0.44
CA ARG A 146 6.38 7.02 -0.30
C ARG A 146 6.38 8.02 -1.44
N LEU A 147 5.28 8.14 -2.17
CA LEU A 147 5.11 9.16 -3.20
C LEU A 147 5.22 10.56 -2.60
N ASP A 148 4.55 10.82 -1.47
CA ASP A 148 4.63 12.13 -0.80
C ASP A 148 6.08 12.52 -0.47
N GLU A 149 6.89 11.58 0.02
CA GLU A 149 8.33 11.77 0.24
C GLU A 149 9.08 12.08 -1.06
N VAL A 150 8.85 11.28 -2.11
CA VAL A 150 9.49 11.46 -3.42
C VAL A 150 9.14 12.82 -4.05
N PHE A 151 7.90 13.28 -3.90
CA PHE A 151 7.46 14.57 -4.45
C PHE A 151 8.01 15.77 -3.68
N ARG A 152 8.42 15.60 -2.41
CA ARG A 152 9.16 16.61 -1.64
C ARG A 152 10.61 16.76 -2.10
N ASP A 153 11.18 15.74 -2.75
CA ASP A 153 12.52 15.78 -3.32
C ASP A 153 12.49 16.27 -4.79
N PRO A 154 12.99 17.48 -5.10
CA PRO A 154 12.98 18.04 -6.45
C PRO A 154 13.82 17.24 -7.46
N GLY A 155 14.79 16.43 -7.00
CA GLY A 155 15.63 15.59 -7.85
C GLY A 155 14.92 14.33 -8.37
N LEU A 156 13.96 13.80 -7.59
CA LEU A 156 13.23 12.57 -7.92
C LEU A 156 11.84 12.84 -8.52
N ASN A 157 11.23 13.99 -8.19
CA ASN A 157 9.90 14.42 -8.65
C ASN A 157 9.78 14.50 -10.19
N LYS A 158 10.88 14.72 -10.91
CA LYS A 158 10.88 14.83 -12.38
C LYS A 158 10.73 13.49 -13.12
N ARG A 159 10.76 12.34 -12.44
CA ARG A 159 10.66 11.05 -13.12
C ARG A 159 9.21 10.71 -13.46
N VAL A 160 8.92 10.63 -14.76
CA VAL A 160 7.60 10.34 -15.35
C VAL A 160 6.85 9.21 -14.65
N GLN A 161 7.56 8.14 -14.27
CA GLN A 161 6.99 6.97 -13.60
C GLN A 161 6.29 7.25 -12.27
N TRP A 162 6.76 8.22 -11.48
CA TRP A 162 6.17 8.55 -10.18
C TRP A 162 4.90 9.40 -10.37
N VAL A 163 4.89 10.24 -11.40
CA VAL A 163 3.71 11.02 -11.82
C VAL A 163 2.62 10.09 -12.31
N GLU A 164 2.97 9.14 -13.19
CA GLU A 164 2.04 8.15 -13.72
C GLU A 164 1.41 7.33 -12.60
N LEU A 165 2.24 6.76 -11.71
CA LEU A 165 1.73 6.02 -10.56
C LEU A 165 0.80 6.86 -9.68
N ARG A 166 1.14 8.13 -9.42
CA ARG A 166 0.28 9.03 -8.65
C ARG A 166 -1.09 9.22 -9.29
N GLN A 167 -1.17 9.27 -10.63
CA GLN A 167 -2.42 9.42 -11.37
C GLN A 167 -3.26 8.13 -11.35
N SER A 168 -2.62 6.95 -11.35
CA SER A 168 -3.30 5.65 -11.28
C SER A 168 -3.84 5.30 -9.89
N MET A 169 -3.39 6.00 -8.85
CA MET A 169 -3.79 5.74 -7.48
C MET A 169 -5.23 6.17 -7.18
N PRO A 170 -6.04 5.34 -6.48
CA PRO A 170 -7.40 5.70 -6.13
C PRO A 170 -7.49 6.97 -5.27
N GLN A 171 -8.39 7.89 -5.62
CA GLN A 171 -8.57 9.15 -4.88
C GLN A 171 -9.04 8.96 -3.44
N SER A 172 -9.72 7.86 -3.13
CA SER A 172 -10.06 7.47 -1.76
C SER A 172 -8.81 7.25 -0.91
N THR A 173 -7.79 6.59 -1.47
CA THR A 173 -6.51 6.33 -0.79
C THR A 173 -5.80 7.63 -0.46
N TRP A 174 -5.76 8.58 -1.39
CA TRP A 174 -5.16 9.92 -1.16
C TRP A 174 -5.91 10.75 -0.12
N ARG A 175 -7.25 10.67 -0.09
CA ARG A 175 -8.05 11.36 0.94
C ARG A 175 -7.79 10.77 2.32
N LYS A 176 -7.79 9.44 2.43
CA LYS A 176 -7.50 8.74 3.68
C LYS A 176 -6.10 9.10 4.20
N LEU A 177 -5.09 9.04 3.33
CA LEU A 177 -3.74 9.44 3.69
C LEU A 177 -3.66 10.87 4.24
N ARG A 178 -4.28 11.84 3.56
CA ARG A 178 -4.25 13.24 4.02
C ARG A 178 -4.87 13.39 5.41
N ASN A 179 -5.99 12.70 5.66
CA ASN A 179 -6.64 12.72 6.96
C ASN A 179 -5.76 12.09 8.05
N ASP A 180 -5.13 10.95 7.76
CA ASP A 180 -4.28 10.24 8.72
C ASP A 180 -3.02 11.05 9.06
N VAL A 181 -2.40 11.69 8.06
CA VAL A 181 -1.23 12.57 8.26
C VAL A 181 -1.61 13.79 9.11
N GLN A 182 -2.76 14.41 8.84
CA GLN A 182 -3.27 15.53 9.63
C GLN A 182 -3.54 15.13 11.09
N LEU A 183 -4.18 13.98 11.29
CA LEU A 183 -4.47 13.44 12.63
C LEU A 183 -3.18 13.16 13.41
N TYR A 184 -2.20 12.54 12.77
CA TYR A 184 -0.91 12.27 13.40
C TYR A 184 -0.15 13.56 13.75
N GLN A 185 -0.20 14.56 12.86
CA GLN A 185 0.41 15.87 13.13
C GLN A 185 -0.27 16.59 14.30
N GLN A 186 -1.61 16.50 14.40
CA GLN A 186 -2.37 17.04 15.53
C GLN A 186 -2.00 16.34 16.84
N LEU A 187 -1.90 15.00 16.83
CA LEU A 187 -1.53 14.22 18.00
C LEU A 187 -0.12 14.56 18.50
N GLN A 188 0.85 14.72 17.59
CA GLN A 188 2.19 15.17 17.95
C GLN A 188 2.21 16.59 18.55
N GLN A 189 1.40 17.50 18.03
CA GLN A 189 1.26 18.83 18.61
C GLN A 189 0.68 18.78 20.03
N GLN A 190 -0.36 17.97 20.25
CA GLN A 190 -0.96 17.79 21.56
C GLN A 190 0.04 17.21 22.58
N GLN A 191 0.82 16.19 22.20
CA GLN A 191 1.85 15.64 23.07
C GLN A 191 2.92 16.67 23.45
N ARG A 192 3.36 17.52 22.50
CA ARG A 192 4.32 18.60 22.80
C ARG A 192 3.74 19.64 23.78
N GLN A 193 2.47 19.99 23.65
CA GLN A 193 1.81 20.91 24.59
C GLN A 193 1.74 20.32 26.00
N GLN A 194 1.41 19.04 26.14
CA GLN A 194 1.40 18.37 27.45
C GLN A 194 2.80 18.35 28.10
N GLN A 195 3.85 18.07 27.33
CA GLN A 195 5.23 18.10 27.83
C GLN A 195 5.65 19.51 28.29
N GLN A 196 5.26 20.56 27.55
CA GLN A 196 5.54 21.94 27.94
C GLN A 196 4.79 22.34 29.21
N GLN A 197 3.52 21.95 29.36
CA GLN A 197 2.76 22.21 30.58
C GLN A 197 3.40 21.51 31.79
N HIS A 198 3.88 20.27 31.62
CA HIS A 198 4.55 19.53 32.68
C HIS A 198 5.89 20.18 33.08
N GLN A 199 6.68 20.67 32.11
CA GLN A 199 7.90 21.43 32.41
C GLN A 199 7.61 22.73 33.14
N GLN A 200 6.56 23.48 32.76
CA GLN A 200 6.19 24.71 33.45
C GLN A 200 5.76 24.45 34.90
N GLN A 201 5.02 23.36 35.16
CA GLN A 201 4.66 22.99 36.53
C GLN A 201 5.87 22.60 37.37
N GLN A 202 6.84 21.87 36.81
CA GLN A 202 8.08 21.55 37.53
C GLN A 202 8.90 22.81 37.86
N GLN A 203 8.99 23.77 36.93
CA GLN A 203 9.65 25.06 37.20
C GLN A 203 8.96 25.87 38.29
N GLN A 204 7.63 25.80 38.41
CA GLN A 204 6.89 26.47 39.48
C GLN A 204 7.05 25.79 40.86
N GLN A 205 7.29 24.47 40.90
CA GLN A 205 7.49 23.75 42.16
C GLN A 205 8.91 23.84 42.72
N GLN A 206 9.93 24.05 41.87
CA GLN A 206 11.32 24.22 42.31
C GLN A 206 11.51 25.28 43.41
N PRO A 207 10.98 26.52 43.29
CA PRO A 207 11.16 27.52 44.34
C PRO A 207 10.47 27.13 45.65
N GLN A 208 9.32 26.45 45.60
CA GLN A 208 8.63 25.99 46.82
C GLN A 208 9.44 24.90 47.54
N GLN A 209 10.05 23.97 46.79
CA GLN A 209 10.94 22.98 47.39
C GLN A 209 12.21 23.62 47.95
N LEU A 210 12.78 24.60 47.24
CA LEU A 210 13.94 25.35 47.75
C LEU A 210 13.60 26.08 49.05
N TYR A 211 12.40 26.67 49.15
CA TYR A 211 11.91 27.35 50.35
C TYR A 211 11.70 26.40 51.54
N LEU A 212 11.18 25.18 51.29
CA LEU A 212 11.04 24.15 52.32
C LEU A 212 12.40 23.65 52.82
N LEU A 213 13.39 23.49 51.92
CA LEU A 213 14.75 23.15 52.30
C LEU A 213 15.42 24.25 53.13
N THR A 214 15.29 25.52 52.73
CA THR A 214 15.91 26.64 53.49
C THR A 214 15.22 26.87 54.84
N ALA A 215 13.90 26.74 54.91
CA ALA A 215 13.16 26.88 56.16
C ALA A 215 13.54 25.79 57.19
N SER A 216 13.67 24.54 56.74
CA SER A 216 14.09 23.43 57.63
C SER A 216 15.53 23.59 58.12
N GLN A 217 16.44 24.13 57.30
CA GLN A 217 17.83 24.39 57.70
C GLN A 217 17.94 25.53 58.74
N GLN A 218 17.12 26.59 58.63
CA GLN A 218 17.06 27.64 59.66
C GLN A 218 16.55 27.11 61.00
N GLN A 219 15.58 26.19 60.99
CA GLN A 219 15.01 25.64 62.21
C GLN A 219 16.00 24.76 63.00
N GLN A 220 16.93 24.08 62.31
CA GLN A 220 18.00 23.32 62.98
C GLN A 220 19.04 24.21 63.65
N GLN A 221 19.31 25.42 63.13
CA GLN A 221 20.28 26.33 63.75
C GLN A 221 19.78 26.96 65.05
N GLN A 222 18.46 27.05 65.26
CA GLN A 222 17.90 27.54 66.53
C GLN A 222 17.97 26.51 67.68
N TRP A 223 18.19 25.24 67.38
CA TRP A 223 18.27 24.15 68.37
C TRP A 223 19.68 23.81 68.84
N ASN A 224 20.68 24.65 68.52
CA ASN A 224 22.00 24.60 69.13
C ASN A 224 22.12 25.72 70.19
N PRO A 225 21.47 25.60 71.36
CA PRO A 225 21.87 26.42 72.49
C PRO A 225 23.31 26.04 72.81
N GLN A 226 24.19 27.04 72.75
CA GLN A 226 25.59 26.91 73.10
C GLN A 226 25.72 26.13 74.42
N GLY A 227 26.25 24.92 74.31
CA GLY A 227 26.95 24.29 75.40
C GLY A 227 28.15 25.18 75.72
N SER A 228 28.11 25.66 76.96
CA SER A 228 29.15 26.21 77.83
C SER A 228 30.58 25.74 77.56
#